data_AF-A0AAU0BCE7-F1
#
_entry.id   AF-A0AAU0BCE7-F1
#
_cell.length_a   1.000
_cell.length_b   1.000
_cell.length_c   1.000
_cell.angle_alpha   90.00
_cell.angle_beta   90.00
_cell.angle_gamma   90.00
#
_symmetry.space_group_name_H-M   'P 1'
#
loop_
_entity.id
_entity.type
_entity.pdbx_description
1 polymer ?
#
loop_
_entity_poly.entity_id
_entity_poly.type
_entity_poly.pdbx_seq_one_letter_code
_entity_poly.pdbx_strand_id
1 'polypeptide(L)'
;MIARPLYALLATLALGACAHTAATPAPATVTETHAMTSSSPTHASSAAPTAEGLLSRLLELIKGSKTISDLTPEYLSSTMGQAVHNVKDDDRRYRAFGVLTNDWSYGFGLEETKLDGRWFEFRFDRNTAGASPPMTEICRLDFDSFTRQLEKMGFARERNVVEDGRWMSDFFTRPGMRIEVFPRGEAAEPQELVAHKCVEWVYIR
;
A
#
# COMPACT_ATOMS: atom_id res chain seq x y z
N MET A 1 -47.12 -23.53 21.82
CA MET A 1 -48.11 -23.78 20.75
C MET A 1 -48.42 -22.44 20.09
N ILE A 2 -48.13 -22.30 18.80
CA ILE A 2 -48.94 -21.65 17.76
C ILE A 2 -48.09 -21.69 16.48
N ALA A 3 -48.65 -22.36 15.49
CA ALA A 3 -48.03 -22.77 14.23
C ALA A 3 -47.87 -21.60 13.26
N ARG A 4 -46.83 -21.66 12.42
CA ARG A 4 -46.71 -20.87 11.19
C ARG A 4 -47.10 -21.75 10.00
N PRO A 5 -48.01 -21.31 9.11
CA PRO A 5 -48.41 -22.09 7.94
C PRO A 5 -47.48 -21.84 6.74
N LEU A 6 -47.27 -22.91 5.96
CA LEU A 6 -46.80 -22.89 4.57
C LEU A 6 -47.92 -22.42 3.63
N TYR A 7 -47.57 -21.70 2.55
CA TYR A 7 -48.16 -21.77 1.20
C TYR A 7 -47.11 -21.18 0.22
N ALA A 8 -46.60 -21.94 -0.77
CA ALA A 8 -47.13 -22.11 -2.15
C ALA A 8 -47.06 -20.80 -2.96
N LEU A 9 -46.76 -20.71 -4.26
CA LEU A 9 -46.55 -21.65 -5.36
C LEU A 9 -45.95 -20.81 -6.52
N LEU A 10 -45.10 -21.43 -7.36
CA LEU A 10 -45.03 -21.35 -8.84
C LEU A 10 -45.18 -19.99 -9.58
N ALA A 11 -44.16 -19.66 -10.39
CA ALA A 11 -44.36 -18.92 -11.65
C ALA A 11 -43.39 -19.39 -12.74
N THR A 12 -44.00 -19.85 -13.84
CA THR A 12 -43.46 -20.42 -15.07
C THR A 12 -42.72 -19.41 -15.96
N LEU A 13 -41.53 -19.74 -16.46
CA LEU A 13 -40.91 -19.03 -17.59
C LEU A 13 -41.27 -19.73 -18.91
N ALA A 14 -41.97 -19.00 -19.77
CA ALA A 14 -42.41 -19.41 -21.08
C ALA A 14 -41.26 -19.42 -22.10
N LEU A 15 -41.29 -20.43 -22.98
CA LEU A 15 -40.42 -20.58 -24.14
C LEU A 15 -40.77 -19.53 -25.20
N GLY A 16 -39.76 -18.82 -25.72
CA GLY A 16 -39.81 -18.08 -26.97
C GLY A 16 -38.97 -18.78 -28.04
N ALA A 17 -39.62 -19.51 -28.93
CA ALA A 17 -39.16 -19.76 -30.30
C ALA A 17 -39.41 -18.47 -31.13
N CYS A 18 -38.82 -18.15 -32.27
CA CYS A 18 -38.32 -18.87 -33.43
C CYS A 18 -37.36 -17.93 -34.19
N ALA A 19 -36.49 -18.49 -35.05
CA ALA A 19 -36.46 -18.24 -36.50
C ALA A 19 -35.11 -18.66 -37.07
N HIS A 20 -35.06 -19.88 -37.63
CA HIS A 20 -34.00 -20.27 -38.54
C HIS A 20 -34.38 -19.80 -39.95
N THR A 21 -33.64 -18.83 -40.48
CA THR A 21 -33.59 -18.59 -41.93
C THR A 21 -32.23 -19.06 -42.40
N ALA A 22 -32.24 -20.10 -43.24
CA ALA A 22 -31.07 -20.59 -43.94
C ALA A 22 -30.77 -19.67 -45.12
N ALA A 23 -29.52 -19.21 -45.21
CA ALA A 23 -28.94 -18.70 -46.45
C ALA A 23 -27.46 -19.12 -46.50
N THR A 24 -27.11 -19.89 -47.52
CA THR A 24 -25.75 -20.36 -47.84
C THR A 24 -25.61 -20.27 -49.37
N PRO A 25 -24.42 -20.12 -49.95
CA PRO A 25 -23.40 -19.08 -49.75
C PRO A 25 -23.00 -18.43 -51.10
N ALA A 26 -22.21 -17.36 -51.08
CA ALA A 26 -21.33 -17.05 -52.21
C ALA A 26 -19.99 -16.48 -51.70
N PRO A 27 -18.86 -16.83 -52.35
CA PRO A 27 -17.53 -16.70 -51.77
C PRO A 27 -16.89 -15.38 -52.16
N ALA A 28 -16.21 -14.72 -51.24
CA ALA A 28 -15.14 -13.78 -51.59
C ALA A 28 -14.28 -13.39 -50.38
N THR A 29 -12.98 -13.59 -50.57
CA THR A 29 -11.89 -12.74 -50.07
C THR A 29 -11.55 -12.86 -48.59
N VAL A 30 -10.52 -13.68 -48.35
CA VAL A 30 -9.63 -13.55 -47.19
C VAL A 30 -9.05 -12.14 -47.20
N THR A 31 -9.53 -11.30 -46.29
CA THR A 31 -8.82 -10.09 -45.85
C THR A 31 -8.50 -10.33 -44.38
N GLU A 32 -7.22 -10.54 -44.08
CA GLU A 32 -6.71 -10.57 -42.70
C GLU A 32 -7.11 -9.25 -42.02
N THR A 33 -8.16 -9.32 -41.22
CA THR A 33 -8.44 -8.29 -40.23
C THR A 33 -7.53 -8.59 -39.06
N HIS A 34 -6.47 -7.80 -38.91
CA HIS A 34 -5.69 -7.74 -37.68
C HIS A 34 -6.67 -7.63 -36.50
N ALA A 35 -6.75 -8.70 -35.71
CA ALA A 35 -7.45 -8.69 -34.45
C ALA A 35 -6.77 -7.67 -33.54
N MET A 36 -7.35 -6.48 -33.44
CA MET A 36 -7.14 -5.58 -32.31
C MET A 36 -7.55 -6.36 -31.07
N THR A 37 -6.55 -6.95 -30.41
CA THR A 37 -6.72 -7.54 -29.09
C THR A 37 -6.87 -6.34 -28.16
N SER A 38 -8.11 -5.85 -28.01
CA SER A 38 -8.47 -4.92 -26.94
C SER A 38 -8.10 -5.61 -25.65
N SER A 39 -6.94 -5.23 -25.10
CA SER A 39 -6.52 -5.63 -23.78
C SER A 39 -7.51 -4.95 -22.83
N SER A 40 -8.53 -5.68 -22.42
CA SER A 40 -9.33 -5.32 -21.27
C SER A 40 -8.36 -4.97 -20.14
N PRO A 41 -8.55 -3.84 -19.43
CA PRO A 41 -7.67 -3.49 -18.33
C PRO A 41 -7.70 -4.67 -17.38
N THR A 42 -6.53 -5.28 -17.18
CA THR A 42 -6.32 -6.30 -16.17
C THR A 42 -6.84 -5.70 -14.87
N HIS A 43 -7.98 -6.19 -14.38
CA HIS A 43 -8.40 -5.93 -13.01
C HIS A 43 -7.19 -6.24 -12.14
N ALA A 44 -6.62 -5.21 -11.51
CA ALA A 44 -5.52 -5.37 -10.60
C ALA A 44 -5.94 -6.46 -9.61
N SER A 45 -5.27 -7.61 -9.69
CA SER A 45 -5.51 -8.72 -8.79
C SER A 45 -5.41 -8.14 -7.37
N SER A 46 -6.43 -8.36 -6.55
CA SER A 46 -6.47 -8.00 -5.14
C SER A 46 -5.50 -8.89 -4.34
N ALA A 47 -4.26 -8.98 -4.80
CA ALA A 47 -3.20 -9.68 -4.12
C ALA A 47 -3.02 -9.03 -2.75
N ALA A 48 -2.79 -9.86 -1.74
CA ALA A 48 -2.47 -9.39 -0.41
C ALA A 48 -1.30 -8.38 -0.49
N PRO A 49 -1.33 -7.30 0.32
CA PRO A 49 -0.24 -6.33 0.33
C PRO A 49 1.08 -7.03 0.68
N THR A 50 2.15 -6.63 0.02
CA THR A 50 3.52 -7.04 0.36
C THR A 50 4.26 -5.85 0.98
N ALA A 51 5.30 -6.10 1.78
CA ALA A 51 6.12 -5.03 2.37
C ALA A 51 6.71 -4.11 1.30
N GLU A 52 7.27 -4.73 0.24
CA GLU A 52 7.80 -4.06 -0.93
C GLU A 52 6.75 -3.20 -1.63
N GLY A 53 5.53 -3.73 -1.81
CA GLY A 53 4.42 -3.01 -2.42
C GLY A 53 3.99 -1.81 -1.58
N LEU A 54 3.92 -1.96 -0.26
CA LEU A 54 3.58 -0.87 0.67
C LEU A 54 4.63 0.25 0.65
N LEU A 55 5.92 -0.10 0.73
CA LEU A 55 7.00 0.88 0.65
C LEU A 55 7.07 1.55 -0.73
N SER A 56 6.78 0.82 -1.81
CA SER A 56 6.70 1.38 -3.17
C SER A 56 5.57 2.41 -3.29
N ARG A 57 4.38 2.10 -2.75
CA ARG A 57 3.26 3.07 -2.71
C ARG A 57 3.55 4.26 -1.82
N LEU A 58 4.28 4.07 -0.72
CA LEU A 58 4.76 5.18 0.10
C LEU A 58 5.70 6.11 -0.69
N LEU A 59 6.60 5.55 -1.50
CA LEU A 59 7.45 6.35 -2.39
C LEU A 59 6.61 7.10 -3.44
N GLU A 60 5.55 6.49 -3.99
CA GLU A 60 4.63 7.16 -4.91
C GLU A 60 3.88 8.32 -4.22
N LEU A 61 3.42 8.12 -3.00
CA LEU A 61 2.80 9.14 -2.15
C LEU A 61 3.74 10.33 -1.95
N ILE A 62 4.97 10.07 -1.51
CA ILE A 62 6.00 11.10 -1.30
C ILE A 62 6.33 11.85 -2.60
N LYS A 63 6.38 11.13 -3.73
CA LYS A 63 6.67 11.73 -5.04
C LYS A 63 5.56 12.67 -5.49
N GLY A 64 4.31 12.35 -5.23
CA GLY A 64 3.15 13.16 -5.64
C GLY A 64 2.81 14.32 -4.71
N SER A 65 3.30 14.31 -3.47
CA SER A 65 3.10 15.40 -2.51
C SER A 65 4.21 16.44 -2.55
N LYS A 66 3.90 17.71 -2.31
CA LYS A 66 4.88 18.79 -2.09
C LYS A 66 5.06 19.09 -0.61
N THR A 67 3.96 19.03 0.14
CA THR A 67 3.91 19.27 1.58
C THR A 67 3.12 18.17 2.27
N ILE A 68 3.25 18.07 3.59
CA ILE A 68 2.43 17.14 4.38
C ILE A 68 0.93 17.40 4.27
N SER A 69 0.52 18.64 3.97
CA SER A 69 -0.89 18.99 3.79
C SER A 69 -1.52 18.36 2.54
N ASP A 70 -0.72 17.89 1.58
CA ASP A 70 -1.20 17.19 0.40
C ASP A 70 -1.61 15.74 0.72
N LEU A 71 -1.21 15.23 1.88
CA LEU A 71 -1.69 13.96 2.40
C LEU A 71 -3.09 14.21 2.96
N THR A 72 -4.11 14.03 2.12
CA THR A 72 -5.52 13.97 2.53
C THR A 72 -5.95 12.51 2.71
N PRO A 73 -7.05 12.23 3.44
CA PRO A 73 -7.58 10.87 3.55
C PRO A 73 -7.82 10.19 2.19
N GLU A 74 -8.33 10.94 1.21
CA GLU A 74 -8.64 10.46 -0.14
C GLU A 74 -7.36 10.15 -0.91
N TYR A 75 -6.39 11.06 -0.88
CA TYR A 75 -5.13 10.89 -1.59
C TYR A 75 -4.33 9.72 -0.99
N LEU A 76 -4.30 9.63 0.34
CA LEU A 76 -3.64 8.54 1.03
C LEU A 76 -4.31 7.19 0.75
N SER A 77 -5.65 7.12 0.80
CA SER A 77 -6.39 5.90 0.50
C SER A 77 -6.18 5.41 -0.93
N SER A 78 -6.25 6.34 -1.89
CA SER A 78 -6.08 6.04 -3.30
C SER A 78 -4.67 5.56 -3.62
N THR A 79 -3.64 6.21 -3.07
CA THR A 79 -2.24 5.90 -3.38
C THR A 79 -1.77 4.64 -2.66
N MET A 80 -2.14 4.47 -1.39
CA MET A 80 -1.75 3.27 -0.62
C MET A 80 -2.58 2.03 -1.01
N GLY A 81 -3.73 2.22 -1.67
CA GLY A 81 -4.62 1.15 -2.09
C GLY A 81 -5.38 0.51 -0.92
N GLN A 82 -5.58 1.25 0.17
CA GLN A 82 -6.31 0.82 1.36
C GLN A 82 -7.06 2.01 1.95
N ALA A 83 -8.34 1.82 2.27
CA ALA A 83 -9.13 2.85 2.93
C ALA A 83 -8.54 3.26 4.28
N VAL A 84 -8.39 4.56 4.50
CA VAL A 84 -8.07 5.13 5.81
C VAL A 84 -9.33 5.62 6.50
N HIS A 85 -9.33 5.57 7.83
CA HIS A 85 -10.48 5.96 8.64
C HIS A 85 -10.08 6.99 9.68
N ASN A 86 -10.98 7.95 9.91
CA ASN A 86 -10.83 8.93 10.97
C ASN A 86 -10.82 8.25 12.34
N VAL A 87 -9.97 8.76 13.23
CA VAL A 87 -9.85 8.23 14.60
C VAL A 87 -10.87 8.94 15.47
N LYS A 88 -11.91 8.23 15.91
CA LYS A 88 -12.98 8.78 16.74
C LYS A 88 -13.62 10.03 16.10
N ASP A 89 -13.81 10.00 14.78
CA ASP A 89 -14.38 11.08 13.97
C ASP A 89 -13.61 12.42 14.05
N ASP A 90 -12.30 12.38 14.36
CA ASP A 90 -11.42 13.56 14.30
C ASP A 90 -10.76 13.67 12.92
N ASP A 91 -11.14 14.68 12.14
CA ASP A 91 -10.60 14.94 10.78
C ASP A 91 -9.09 15.22 10.74
N ARG A 92 -8.49 15.49 11.91
CA ARG A 92 -7.05 15.71 12.04
C ARG A 92 -6.27 14.41 12.24
N ARG A 93 -6.96 13.28 12.35
CA ARG A 93 -6.36 11.98 12.66
C ARG A 93 -7.02 10.89 11.85
N TYR A 94 -6.28 10.29 10.93
CA TYR A 94 -6.79 9.18 10.14
C TYR A 94 -5.69 8.17 9.87
N ARG A 95 -6.07 6.89 9.81
CA ARG A 95 -5.12 5.78 9.75
C ARG A 95 -5.71 4.52 9.14
N ALA A 96 -4.83 3.66 8.70
CA ALA A 96 -5.11 2.30 8.27
C ALA A 96 -4.08 1.34 8.89
N PHE A 97 -4.51 0.10 9.09
CA PHE A 97 -3.65 -0.98 9.59
C PHE A 97 -3.99 -2.28 8.86
N GLY A 98 -3.04 -3.19 8.79
CA GLY A 98 -3.26 -4.52 8.24
C GLY A 98 -2.25 -5.53 8.73
N VAL A 99 -2.59 -6.81 8.59
CA VAL A 99 -1.66 -7.92 8.80
C VAL A 99 -0.86 -8.11 7.52
N LEU A 100 0.45 -8.35 7.67
CA LEU A 100 1.36 -8.56 6.55
C LEU A 100 1.82 -10.01 6.48
N THR A 101 2.26 -10.54 7.63
CA THR A 101 2.76 -11.92 7.79
C THR A 101 2.35 -12.41 9.18
N ASN A 102 2.73 -13.63 9.57
CA ASN A 102 2.46 -14.13 10.92
C ASN A 102 3.14 -13.26 11.99
N ASP A 103 4.30 -12.71 11.68
CA ASP A 103 5.12 -11.95 12.63
C ASP A 103 4.93 -10.43 12.51
N TRP A 104 4.43 -9.98 11.36
CA TRP A 104 4.39 -8.57 10.99
C TRP A 104 2.98 -8.07 10.65
N SER A 105 2.71 -6.86 11.10
CA SER A 105 1.63 -5.99 10.65
C SER A 105 2.21 -4.67 10.16
N TYR A 106 1.37 -3.84 9.56
CA TYR A 106 1.75 -2.50 9.15
C TYR A 106 0.67 -1.51 9.58
N GLY A 107 1.09 -0.27 9.76
CA GLY A 107 0.22 0.85 10.04
C GLY A 107 0.71 2.09 9.31
N PHE A 108 -0.23 2.89 8.83
CA PHE A 108 0.10 4.22 8.36
C PHE A 108 -1.03 5.20 8.60
N GLY A 109 -0.69 6.47 8.71
CA GLY A 109 -1.69 7.49 8.98
C GLY A 109 -1.07 8.85 9.21
N LEU A 110 -1.96 9.83 9.33
CA LEU A 110 -1.62 11.19 9.66
C LEU A 110 -2.27 11.55 10.98
N GLU A 111 -1.52 12.26 11.81
CA GLU A 111 -2.01 12.83 13.06
C GLU A 111 -1.62 14.30 13.15
N GLU A 112 -2.45 15.07 13.84
CA GLU A 112 -2.15 16.46 14.13
C GLU A 112 -2.55 16.83 15.57
N THR A 113 -1.57 17.35 16.31
CA THR A 113 -1.76 17.86 17.67
C THR A 113 -1.35 19.32 17.74
N LYS A 114 -1.83 20.02 18.78
CA LYS A 114 -1.43 21.42 19.02
C LYS A 114 0.07 21.57 19.32
N LEU A 115 0.71 20.52 19.85
CA LEU A 115 2.11 20.56 20.29
C LEU A 115 3.07 20.12 19.18
N ASP A 116 2.76 19.03 18.49
CA ASP A 116 3.66 18.41 17.52
C ASP A 116 3.39 18.85 16.08
N GLY A 117 2.32 19.61 15.86
CA GLY A 117 1.83 19.94 14.54
C GLY A 117 1.28 18.71 13.84
N ARG A 118 1.34 18.71 12.51
CA ARG A 118 0.89 17.63 11.64
C ARG A 118 2.07 16.72 11.29
N TRP A 119 1.88 15.41 11.35
CA TRP A 119 2.87 14.43 10.91
C TRP A 119 2.21 13.18 10.31
N PHE A 120 2.91 12.55 9.39
CA PHE A 120 2.55 11.25 8.86
C PHE A 120 3.53 10.19 9.37
N GLU A 121 3.00 9.01 9.63
CA GLU A 121 3.76 7.84 10.06
C GLU A 121 3.40 6.65 9.17
N PHE A 122 4.43 5.89 8.77
CA PHE A 122 4.31 4.53 8.23
C PHE A 122 5.25 3.63 9.01
N ARG A 123 4.77 2.49 9.53
CA ARG A 123 5.60 1.57 10.30
C ARG A 123 5.24 0.11 10.08
N PHE A 124 6.23 -0.76 10.23
CA PHE A 124 6.01 -2.19 10.41
C PHE A 124 5.97 -2.52 11.91
N ASP A 125 4.92 -3.21 12.32
CA ASP A 125 4.65 -3.59 13.69
C ASP A 125 4.85 -5.08 13.90
N ARG A 126 5.39 -5.43 15.06
CA ARG A 126 5.51 -6.82 15.49
C ARG A 126 4.16 -7.29 16.03
N ASN A 127 3.70 -8.45 15.59
CA ASN A 127 2.43 -9.01 16.06
C ASN A 127 2.52 -9.56 17.50
N THR A 128 3.72 -9.96 17.93
CA THR A 128 3.96 -10.48 19.28
C THR A 128 4.75 -9.47 20.12
N ALA A 129 4.17 -9.03 21.23
CA ALA A 129 4.82 -8.10 22.16
C ALA A 129 6.13 -8.70 22.72
N GLY A 130 7.20 -7.90 22.72
CA GLY A 130 8.53 -8.31 23.19
C GLY A 130 9.32 -9.19 22.21
N ALA A 131 8.72 -9.67 21.12
CA ALA A 131 9.45 -10.42 20.11
C ALA A 131 10.37 -9.50 19.28
N SER A 132 11.35 -10.09 18.60
CA SER A 132 12.19 -9.42 17.60
C SER A 132 12.38 -10.32 16.38
N PRO A 133 11.30 -10.63 15.64
CA PRO A 133 11.38 -11.46 14.44
C PRO A 133 12.32 -10.81 13.40
N PRO A 134 13.00 -11.59 12.55
CA PRO A 134 13.82 -11.03 11.46
C PRO A 134 12.95 -10.22 10.49
N MET A 135 13.54 -9.19 9.88
CA MET A 135 12.91 -8.39 8.83
C MET A 135 13.02 -9.02 7.44
N THR A 136 13.71 -10.14 7.28
CA THR A 136 13.98 -10.76 5.96
C THR A 136 12.75 -10.81 5.05
N GLU A 137 11.58 -11.19 5.58
CA GLU A 137 10.34 -11.25 4.81
C GLU A 137 9.83 -9.88 4.33
N ILE A 138 10.14 -8.81 5.08
CA ILE A 138 9.71 -7.43 4.82
C ILE A 138 10.83 -6.53 4.23
N CYS A 139 12.03 -7.07 3.99
CA CYS A 139 13.23 -6.31 3.62
C CYS A 139 13.52 -6.26 2.10
N ARG A 140 12.60 -6.73 1.25
CA ARG A 140 12.84 -6.79 -0.20
C ARG A 140 13.16 -5.43 -0.83
N LEU A 141 12.46 -4.38 -0.38
CA LEU A 141 12.88 -3.00 -0.62
C LEU A 141 13.67 -2.54 0.60
N ASP A 142 14.99 -2.73 0.52
CA ASP A 142 15.92 -2.40 1.60
C ASP A 142 16.03 -0.88 1.83
N PHE A 143 16.69 -0.51 2.93
CA PHE A 143 16.88 0.88 3.34
C PHE A 143 17.64 1.70 2.29
N ASP A 144 18.71 1.16 1.72
CA ASP A 144 19.53 1.87 0.74
C ASP A 144 18.77 2.13 -0.56
N SER A 145 17.97 1.16 -0.99
CA SER A 145 17.13 1.21 -2.17
C SER A 145 15.98 2.19 -1.98
N PHE A 146 15.32 2.18 -0.82
CA PHE A 146 14.29 3.15 -0.49
C PHE A 146 14.84 4.58 -0.44
N THR A 147 15.93 4.80 0.27
CA THR A 147 16.52 6.14 0.47
C THR A 147 17.11 6.73 -0.81
N ARG A 148 17.70 5.91 -1.68
CA ARG A 148 18.11 6.35 -3.04
C ARG A 148 16.95 6.89 -3.86
N GLN A 149 15.72 6.39 -3.66
CA GLN A 149 14.56 6.92 -4.36
C GLN A 149 14.17 8.30 -3.82
N LEU A 150 14.32 8.54 -2.51
CA LEU A 150 14.12 9.88 -1.92
C LEU A 150 15.15 10.88 -2.48
N GLU A 151 16.42 10.51 -2.57
CA GLU A 151 17.46 11.38 -3.15
C GLU A 151 17.14 11.72 -4.61
N LYS A 152 16.69 10.74 -5.41
CA LYS A 152 16.23 10.98 -6.79
C LYS A 152 15.00 11.89 -6.89
N MET A 153 14.20 12.00 -5.83
CA MET A 153 13.08 12.93 -5.73
C MET A 153 13.50 14.34 -5.27
N GLY A 154 14.82 14.59 -5.17
CA GLY A 154 15.38 15.90 -4.85
C GLY A 154 15.48 16.20 -3.35
N PHE A 155 15.37 15.18 -2.49
CA PHE A 155 15.64 15.36 -1.08
C PHE A 155 17.15 15.34 -0.80
N ALA A 156 17.62 16.26 0.04
CA ALA A 156 18.96 16.23 0.60
C ALA A 156 19.00 15.30 1.82
N ARG A 157 19.95 14.36 1.82
CA ARG A 157 20.15 13.37 2.88
C ARG A 157 21.09 13.89 3.97
N GLU A 158 20.74 13.67 5.23
CA GLU A 158 21.55 13.94 6.41
C GLU A 158 21.45 12.76 7.38
N ARG A 159 22.58 12.27 7.91
CA ARG A 159 22.56 11.20 8.91
C ARG A 159 22.16 11.76 10.27
N ASN A 160 21.19 11.12 10.92
CA ASN A 160 20.85 11.38 12.31
C ASN A 160 21.68 10.46 13.21
N VAL A 161 22.61 11.07 13.93
CA VAL A 161 23.51 10.38 14.85
C VAL A 161 23.24 10.90 16.25
N VAL A 162 22.98 10.01 17.21
CA VAL A 162 22.74 10.39 18.60
C VAL A 162 24.07 10.73 19.30
N GLU A 163 24.00 11.31 20.52
CA GLU A 163 25.16 11.85 21.25
C GLU A 163 26.34 10.86 21.42
N ASP A 164 26.04 9.56 21.50
CA ASP A 164 27.06 8.51 21.65
C ASP A 164 27.69 8.04 20.32
N GLY A 165 27.37 8.71 19.21
CA GLY A 165 27.92 8.42 17.89
C GLY A 165 27.19 7.30 17.13
N ARG A 166 26.15 6.69 17.72
CA ARG A 166 25.35 5.69 17.01
C ARG A 166 24.42 6.33 16.00
N TRP A 167 24.37 5.72 14.83
CA TRP A 167 23.41 6.07 13.79
C TRP A 167 22.01 5.58 14.16
N MET A 168 21.03 6.50 14.15
CA MET A 168 19.64 6.22 14.54
C MET A 168 18.69 6.20 13.34
N SER A 169 18.85 7.14 12.41
CA SER A 169 17.98 7.31 11.24
C SER A 169 18.67 8.20 10.21
N ASP A 170 18.04 8.38 9.04
CA ASP A 170 18.44 9.42 8.10
C ASP A 170 17.30 10.41 7.87
N PHE A 171 17.65 11.70 7.87
CA PHE A 171 16.77 12.78 7.45
C PHE A 171 16.90 13.04 5.96
N PHE A 172 15.77 13.33 5.32
CA PHE A 172 15.66 13.69 3.92
C PHE A 172 14.84 14.96 3.85
N THR A 173 15.44 16.06 3.38
CA THR A 173 14.77 17.37 3.40
C THR A 173 14.69 17.96 2.00
N ARG A 174 13.52 18.53 1.66
CA ARG A 174 13.32 19.43 0.53
C ARG A 174 12.36 20.56 0.96
N PRO A 175 12.19 21.65 0.19
CA PRO A 175 11.24 22.69 0.55
C PRO A 175 9.83 22.12 0.79
N GLY A 176 9.28 22.38 1.99
CA GLY A 176 7.93 21.97 2.37
C GLY A 176 7.77 20.55 2.91
N MET A 177 8.84 19.74 2.95
CA MET A 177 8.76 18.36 3.45
C MET A 177 10.09 17.85 4.01
N ARG A 178 10.04 17.26 5.21
CA ARG A 178 11.13 16.51 5.84
C ARG A 178 10.66 15.08 6.10
N ILE A 179 11.50 14.12 5.76
CA ILE A 179 11.26 12.70 5.99
C ILE A 179 12.37 12.18 6.89
N GLU A 180 12.02 11.35 7.87
CA GLU A 180 12.96 10.58 8.66
C GLU A 180 12.72 9.10 8.39
N VAL A 181 13.78 8.36 8.06
CA VAL A 181 13.71 6.93 7.77
C VAL A 181 14.56 6.21 8.81
N PHE A 182 13.91 5.33 9.57
CA PHE A 182 14.55 4.52 10.61
C PHE A 182 14.94 3.14 10.05
N PRO A 183 16.23 2.81 10.03
CA PRO A 183 16.72 1.50 9.67
C PRO A 183 16.64 0.51 10.84
N ARG A 184 16.51 -0.76 10.51
CA ARG A 184 16.88 -1.86 11.42
C ARG A 184 17.63 -2.93 10.65
N GLY A 185 18.53 -3.65 11.34
CA GLY A 185 19.21 -4.81 10.76
C GLY A 185 18.19 -5.86 10.30
N GLU A 186 18.49 -6.55 9.21
CA GLU A 186 17.61 -7.55 8.63
C GLU A 186 17.39 -8.73 9.59
N ALA A 187 18.46 -9.23 10.21
CA ALA A 187 18.40 -10.27 11.22
C ALA A 187 19.44 -10.03 12.33
N ALA A 188 19.34 -10.78 13.43
CA ALA A 188 20.31 -10.71 14.53
C ALA A 188 21.64 -11.42 14.19
N GLU A 189 21.61 -12.33 13.23
CA GLU A 189 22.75 -13.06 12.71
C GLU A 189 22.41 -13.64 11.32
N PRO A 190 23.42 -13.94 10.47
CA PRO A 190 24.83 -13.62 10.67
C PRO A 190 25.13 -12.12 10.49
N GLN A 191 26.38 -11.71 10.71
CA GLN A 191 26.77 -10.29 10.73
C GLN A 191 26.43 -9.55 9.42
N GLU A 192 26.41 -10.25 8.29
CA GLU A 192 26.01 -9.73 6.99
C GLU A 192 24.55 -9.23 7.02
N LEU A 193 23.64 -9.97 7.65
CA LEU A 193 22.23 -9.58 7.80
C LEU A 193 22.03 -8.54 8.91
N VAL A 194 22.91 -8.49 9.91
CA VAL A 194 22.93 -7.39 10.88
C VAL A 194 23.29 -6.08 10.20
N ALA A 195 24.26 -6.13 9.28
CA ALA A 195 24.73 -4.97 8.52
C ALA A 195 23.74 -4.53 7.44
N HIS A 196 23.05 -5.46 6.78
CA HIS A 196 22.01 -5.15 5.81
C HIS A 196 20.80 -4.49 6.51
N LYS A 197 20.40 -3.31 6.05
CA LYS A 197 19.38 -2.50 6.70
C LYS A 197 18.07 -2.50 5.93
N CYS A 198 16.99 -2.65 6.66
CA CYS A 198 15.62 -2.57 6.16
C CYS A 198 14.92 -1.34 6.73
N VAL A 199 13.91 -0.85 6.03
CA VAL A 199 13.04 0.22 6.54
C VAL A 199 12.11 -0.35 7.61
N GLU A 200 12.22 0.13 8.85
CA GLU A 200 11.30 -0.23 9.93
C GLU A 200 10.17 0.79 10.06
N TRP A 201 10.52 2.06 9.96
CA TRP A 201 9.63 3.18 10.24
C TRP A 201 10.01 4.39 9.39
N VAL A 202 9.00 5.08 8.86
CA VAL A 202 9.11 6.32 8.10
C VAL A 202 8.20 7.36 8.73
N TYR A 203 8.74 8.57 8.89
CA TYR A 203 8.06 9.69 9.48
C TYR A 203 8.17 10.90 8.56
N ILE A 204 7.07 11.65 8.34
CA ILE A 204 7.04 12.82 7.45
C ILE A 204 6.50 14.03 8.22
N ARG A 205 7.13 15.20 8.04
CA ARG A 205 6.71 16.52 8.52
C ARG A 205 6.77 17.57 7.42
#